data_AF-A0A164NP22-F1
#
_entry.id   AF-A0A164NP22-F1
#
_cell.length_a   1.000
_cell.length_b   1.000
_cell.length_c   1.000
_cell.angle_alpha   90.00
_cell.angle_beta   90.00
_cell.angle_gamma   90.00
#
_symmetry.space_group_name_H-M   'P 1'
#
loop_
_entity.id
_entity.type
_entity.pdbx_description
1 polymer ?
#
loop_
_entity_poly.entity_id
_entity_poly.type
_entity_poly.pdbx_seq_one_letter_code
_entity_poly.pdbx_strand_id
1 'polypeptide(L)'
;MPAIFQNCTHLAIQHTSTDISPLSYVLSLAPTVTHFALLYTFPRIYGLRNAEAFFAKNSHLTIIVLAQFIKKDIVDAWEKEGITSYQLPSHKFEAMDARVALIEILRYLPSPSTNWSALAKRSLNIWDLGRMRLEELAAQKRELSHS
;
A
#
# COMPACT_ATOMS: atom_id res chain seq x y z
N MET A 1 9.47 24.10 9.24
CA MET A 1 8.61 23.04 8.68
C MET A 1 7.44 23.70 7.95
N PRO A 2 7.11 23.35 6.71
CA PRO A 2 5.97 23.94 6.01
C PRO A 2 4.67 23.73 6.80
N ALA A 3 3.88 24.79 7.00
CA ALA A 3 2.66 24.76 7.81
C ALA A 3 1.66 23.68 7.37
N ILE A 4 1.67 23.33 6.06
CA ILE A 4 0.79 22.32 5.48
C ILE A 4 0.97 20.92 6.09
N PHE A 5 2.14 20.61 6.66
CA PHE A 5 2.40 19.30 7.25
C PHE A 5 2.03 19.20 8.73
N GLN A 6 1.66 20.30 9.39
CA GLN A 6 1.36 20.30 10.83
C GLN A 6 0.06 19.57 11.18
N ASN A 7 -0.86 19.41 10.22
CA ASN A 7 -2.14 18.74 10.39
C ASN A 7 -2.31 17.54 9.44
N CYS A 8 -1.24 17.15 8.75
CA CYS A 8 -1.29 16.05 7.79
C CYS A 8 -1.24 14.72 8.54
N THR A 9 -2.34 13.96 8.52
CA THR A 9 -2.41 12.62 9.12
C THR A 9 -2.27 11.50 8.09
N HIS A 10 -2.50 11.81 6.82
CA HIS A 10 -2.49 10.87 5.70
C HIS A 10 -1.55 11.38 4.61
N LEU A 11 -0.56 10.57 4.25
CA LEU A 11 0.42 10.90 3.22
C LEU A 11 0.46 9.77 2.19
N ALA A 12 0.10 10.07 0.95
CA ALA A 12 0.30 9.19 -0.19
C ALA A 12 1.44 9.73 -1.05
N ILE A 13 2.32 8.85 -1.52
CA ILE A 13 3.43 9.19 -2.41
C ILE A 13 3.43 8.22 -3.57
N GLN A 14 3.53 8.75 -4.79
CA GLN A 14 3.87 7.92 -5.93
C GLN A 14 5.36 7.62 -5.88
N HIS A 15 5.69 6.36 -5.69
CA HIS A 15 7.07 5.92 -5.52
C HIS A 15 7.51 5.16 -6.77
N THR A 16 8.66 5.58 -7.31
CA THR A 16 9.21 5.04 -8.56
C THR A 16 10.53 4.31 -8.34
N SER A 17 11.10 4.36 -7.13
CA SER A 17 12.34 3.68 -6.77
C SER A 17 12.06 2.27 -6.23
N THR A 18 13.10 1.47 -6.04
CA THR A 18 13.03 0.21 -5.26
C THR A 18 13.45 0.42 -3.81
N ASP A 19 14.15 1.51 -3.48
CA ASP A 19 14.56 1.83 -2.12
C ASP A 19 13.57 2.80 -1.46
N ILE A 20 13.04 2.43 -0.30
CA ILE A 20 12.11 3.25 0.49
C ILE A 20 12.77 3.96 1.67
N SER A 21 14.06 3.74 1.92
CA SER A 21 14.79 4.38 3.02
C SER A 21 14.65 5.91 3.04
N PRO A 22 14.74 6.63 1.90
CA PRO A 22 14.61 8.10 1.88
C PRO A 22 13.25 8.60 2.39
N LEU A 23 12.20 7.78 2.33
CA LEU A 23 10.86 8.18 2.77
C LEU A 23 10.77 8.36 4.28
N SER A 24 11.68 7.74 5.06
CA SER A 24 11.77 8.01 6.49
C SER A 24 12.14 9.46 6.79
N TYR A 25 12.95 10.09 5.93
CA TYR A 25 13.26 11.52 6.08
C TYR A 25 12.01 12.36 5.81
N VAL A 26 11.23 12.04 4.77
CA VAL A 26 9.96 12.72 4.49
C VAL A 26 8.99 12.63 5.68
N LEU A 27 8.84 11.45 6.28
CA LEU A 27 7.99 11.25 7.46
C LEU A 27 8.51 12.01 8.69
N SER A 28 9.82 12.13 8.85
CA SER A 28 10.40 12.94 9.93
C SER A 28 10.05 14.44 9.82
N LEU A 29 9.77 14.92 8.62
CA LEU A 29 9.31 16.29 8.37
C LEU A 29 7.80 16.47 8.58
N ALA A 30 7.04 15.39 8.79
CA ALA A 30 5.59 15.40 8.98
C ALA A 30 5.19 14.38 10.08
N PRO A 31 5.60 14.60 11.35
CA PRO A 31 5.44 13.61 12.42
C PRO A 31 3.98 13.32 12.81
N THR A 32 3.02 14.12 12.34
CA THR A 32 1.59 13.88 12.54
C THR A 32 1.00 12.83 11.60
N VAL A 33 1.76 12.41 10.57
CA VAL A 33 1.33 11.37 9.64
C VAL A 33 1.27 10.05 10.37
N THR A 34 0.09 9.42 10.38
CA THR A 34 -0.11 8.07 10.91
C THR A 34 -0.48 7.08 9.81
N HIS A 35 -1.01 7.57 8.70
CA HIS A 35 -1.40 6.77 7.55
C HIS A 35 -0.48 7.06 6.36
N PHE A 36 0.27 6.06 5.90
CA PHE A 36 1.21 6.22 4.81
C PHE A 36 0.88 5.31 3.64
N ALA A 37 0.94 5.82 2.41
CA ALA A 37 0.68 5.04 1.21
C ALA A 37 1.76 5.22 0.15
N LEU A 38 2.14 4.12 -0.48
CA LEU A 38 2.99 4.09 -1.67
C LEU A 38 2.20 3.62 -2.87
N LEU A 39 2.15 4.44 -3.91
CA LEU A 39 1.39 4.19 -5.12
C LEU A 39 2.33 3.70 -6.24
N TYR A 40 2.05 2.53 -6.80
CA TYR A 40 2.81 1.89 -7.87
C TYR A 40 1.96 1.65 -9.11
N THR A 41 2.43 2.05 -10.29
CA THR A 41 1.76 1.77 -11.57
C THR A 41 2.40 0.63 -12.37
N PHE A 42 3.47 0.04 -11.83
CA PHE A 42 4.23 -1.08 -12.41
C PHE A 42 4.58 -2.07 -11.29
N PRO A 43 4.92 -3.34 -11.58
CA PRO A 43 5.24 -4.38 -10.58
C PRO A 43 6.58 -4.15 -9.84
N ARG A 44 7.01 -2.89 -9.66
CA ARG A 44 8.22 -2.52 -8.91
C ARG A 44 8.12 -2.85 -7.42
N ILE A 45 6.90 -3.01 -6.92
CA ILE A 45 6.63 -3.37 -5.53
C ILE A 45 7.38 -4.63 -5.09
N TYR A 46 7.54 -5.63 -5.97
CA TYR A 46 8.24 -6.88 -5.63
C TYR A 46 9.73 -6.67 -5.33
N GLY A 47 10.30 -5.55 -5.77
CA GLY A 47 11.69 -5.18 -5.58
C GLY A 47 11.96 -4.23 -4.40
N LEU A 48 10.99 -3.98 -3.51
CA LEU A 48 11.19 -3.06 -2.39
C LEU A 48 12.35 -3.51 -1.48
N ARG A 49 13.34 -2.62 -1.33
CA ARG A 49 14.54 -2.78 -0.51
C ARG A 49 14.39 -2.00 0.79
N ASN A 50 15.08 -2.47 1.84
CA ASN A 50 15.11 -1.83 3.16
C ASN A 50 13.73 -1.71 3.83
N ALA A 51 12.78 -2.57 3.46
CA ALA A 51 11.40 -2.52 3.95
C ALA A 51 11.33 -2.69 5.48
N GLU A 52 12.01 -3.70 6.01
CA GLU A 52 12.06 -3.98 7.45
C GLU A 52 12.63 -2.82 8.26
N ALA A 53 13.80 -2.30 7.86
CA ALA A 53 14.42 -1.14 8.51
C ALA A 53 13.53 0.11 8.44
N PHE A 54 12.84 0.32 7.31
CA PHE A 54 11.88 1.40 7.16
C PHE A 54 10.68 1.23 8.09
N PHE A 55 10.08 0.04 8.18
CA PHE A 55 8.93 -0.20 9.05
C PHE A 55 9.28 0.00 10.52
N ALA A 56 10.43 -0.54 10.96
CA ALA A 56 10.94 -0.38 12.31
C ALA A 56 11.19 1.10 12.68
N LYS A 57 11.81 1.87 11.78
CA LYS A 57 12.10 3.30 12.01
C LYS A 57 10.84 4.15 12.09
N ASN A 58 9.76 3.75 11.43
CA ASN A 58 8.51 4.50 11.36
C ASN A 58 7.40 3.80 12.18
N SER A 59 7.71 3.44 13.42
CA SER A 59 6.77 2.77 14.35
C SER A 59 5.53 3.59 14.71
N HIS A 60 5.57 4.91 14.52
CA HIS A 60 4.44 5.83 14.74
C HIS A 60 3.31 5.68 13.70
N LEU A 61 3.59 5.06 12.54
CA LEU A 61 2.56 4.79 11.53
C LEU A 61 1.59 3.73 12.05
N THR A 62 0.30 3.92 11.82
CA THR A 62 -0.76 2.97 12.16
C THR A 62 -1.12 2.07 10.98
N ILE A 63 -0.98 2.57 9.75
CA ILE A 63 -1.22 1.81 8.52
C ILE A 63 -0.22 2.22 7.44
N ILE A 64 0.27 1.21 6.72
CA ILE A 64 1.16 1.36 5.57
C ILE A 64 0.49 0.66 4.40
N VAL A 65 -0.02 1.43 3.44
CA VAL A 65 -0.67 0.90 2.25
C VAL A 65 0.33 0.84 1.10
N LEU A 66 0.58 -0.33 0.56
CA LEU A 66 1.27 -0.50 -0.70
C LEU A 66 0.21 -0.72 -1.78
N ALA A 67 -0.11 0.33 -2.54
CA ALA A 67 -1.15 0.29 -3.56
C ALA A 67 -0.56 0.05 -4.95
N GLN A 68 -0.82 -1.12 -5.51
CA GLN A 68 -0.42 -1.50 -6.86
C GLN A 68 -1.59 -1.32 -7.82
N PHE A 69 -1.45 -0.43 -8.79
CA PHE A 69 -2.42 -0.24 -9.86
C PHE A 69 -2.09 -1.19 -11.00
N ILE A 70 -3.01 -2.11 -11.28
CA ILE A 70 -2.85 -3.16 -12.29
C ILE A 70 -3.76 -2.85 -13.48
N LYS A 71 -3.22 -3.02 -14.69
CA LYS A 71 -4.00 -2.84 -15.92
C LYS A 71 -4.98 -4.02 -16.04
N LYS A 72 -6.26 -3.72 -16.23
CA LYS A 72 -7.34 -4.72 -16.16
C LYS A 72 -7.18 -5.86 -17.17
N ASP A 73 -6.65 -5.60 -18.36
CA ASP A 73 -6.37 -6.61 -19.38
C ASP A 73 -5.33 -7.66 -18.93
N ILE A 74 -4.44 -7.32 -18.00
CA ILE A 74 -3.51 -8.27 -17.37
C ILE A 74 -4.29 -9.22 -16.44
N VAL A 75 -5.30 -8.71 -15.73
CA VAL A 75 -6.11 -9.51 -14.81
C VAL A 75 -7.12 -10.38 -15.53
N ASP A 76 -7.71 -9.91 -16.63
CA ASP A 76 -8.53 -10.77 -17.49
C ASP A 76 -7.73 -11.98 -18.04
N ALA A 77 -6.39 -11.88 -18.12
CA ALA A 77 -5.52 -13.01 -18.43
C ALA A 77 -5.26 -13.90 -17.20
N TRP A 78 -5.07 -13.34 -16.00
CA TRP A 78 -4.88 -14.10 -14.76
C TRP A 78 -6.14 -14.81 -14.27
N GLU A 79 -7.32 -14.20 -14.43
CA GLU A 79 -8.61 -14.82 -14.11
C GLU A 79 -8.89 -16.02 -15.01
N LYS A 80 -8.46 -15.99 -16.29
CA LYS A 80 -8.52 -17.15 -17.19
C LYS A 80 -7.62 -18.29 -16.73
N GLU A 81 -6.53 -17.97 -16.04
CA GLU A 81 -5.61 -18.93 -15.41
C GLU A 81 -6.08 -19.30 -13.97
N GLY A 82 -7.24 -18.82 -13.52
CA GLY A 82 -7.81 -19.12 -12.20
C GLY A 82 -7.21 -18.34 -11.02
N ILE A 83 -6.45 -17.26 -11.27
CA ILE A 83 -5.83 -16.43 -10.24
C ILE A 83 -6.61 -15.11 -10.12
N THR A 84 -7.31 -14.91 -9.01
CA THR A 84 -8.02 -13.64 -8.71
C THR A 84 -7.23 -12.78 -7.72
N SER A 85 -7.28 -11.45 -7.86
CA SER A 85 -6.59 -10.49 -6.97
C SER A 85 -6.96 -10.64 -5.48
N TYR A 86 -8.14 -11.18 -5.18
CA TYR A 86 -8.64 -11.42 -3.82
C TYR A 86 -8.20 -12.77 -3.22
N GLN A 87 -7.59 -13.65 -4.00
CA GLN A 87 -7.12 -14.97 -3.57
C GLN A 87 -5.60 -15.01 -3.37
N LEU A 88 -4.92 -13.88 -3.47
CA LEU A 88 -3.48 -13.84 -3.28
C LEU A 88 -3.12 -14.09 -1.80
N PRO A 89 -2.22 -15.04 -1.53
CA PRO A 89 -1.72 -15.28 -0.19
C PRO A 89 -1.05 -14.01 0.35
N SER A 90 -0.95 -13.93 1.68
CA SER A 90 -0.23 -12.85 2.37
C SER A 90 1.13 -12.61 1.71
N HIS A 91 1.38 -11.37 1.29
CA HIS A 91 2.62 -11.00 0.64
C HIS A 91 3.73 -10.89 1.68
N LYS A 92 5.00 -11.14 1.30
CA LYS A 92 6.15 -11.09 2.22
C LYS A 92 6.25 -9.79 3.05
N PHE A 93 5.77 -8.66 2.52
CA PHE A 93 5.76 -7.38 3.24
C PHE A 93 4.67 -7.32 4.31
N GLU A 94 3.50 -7.91 4.04
CA GLU A 94 2.41 -8.04 5.02
C GLU A 94 2.80 -8.98 6.16
N ALA A 95 3.69 -9.95 5.88
CA ALA A 95 4.30 -10.81 6.91
C ALA A 95 5.41 -10.11 7.72
N MET A 96 6.08 -9.08 7.17
CA MET A 96 7.16 -8.35 7.84
C MET A 96 6.63 -7.40 8.93
N ASP A 97 5.47 -6.79 8.73
CA ASP A 97 4.89 -5.85 9.68
C ASP A 97 3.36 -5.85 9.58
N ALA A 98 2.68 -6.03 10.73
CA ALA A 98 1.22 -6.17 10.80
C ALA A 98 0.44 -4.91 10.40
N ARG A 99 1.12 -3.77 10.18
CA ARG A 99 0.52 -2.52 9.72
C ARG A 99 0.52 -2.40 8.20
N VAL A 100 1.20 -3.31 7.50
CA VAL A 100 1.39 -3.26 6.05
C VAL A 100 0.26 -3.99 5.35
N ALA A 101 -0.43 -3.27 4.46
CA ALA A 101 -1.46 -3.79 3.57
C ALA A 101 -1.01 -3.65 2.12
N LEU A 102 -0.90 -4.76 1.40
CA LEU A 102 -0.75 -4.75 -0.05
C LEU A 102 -2.13 -4.79 -0.69
N ILE A 103 -2.47 -3.75 -1.46
CA ILE A 103 -3.74 -3.71 -2.19
C ILE A 103 -3.48 -3.61 -3.70
N GLU A 104 -4.19 -4.43 -4.46
CA GLU A 104 -4.17 -4.42 -5.91
C GLU A 104 -5.43 -3.72 -6.44
N ILE A 105 -5.24 -2.70 -7.28
CA ILE A 105 -6.32 -1.84 -7.76
C ILE A 105 -6.40 -1.96 -9.27
N LEU A 106 -7.47 -2.62 -9.74
CA LEU A 106 -7.71 -2.83 -11.17
C LEU A 106 -8.15 -1.53 -11.84
N ARG A 107 -7.49 -1.19 -12.96
CA ARG A 107 -7.80 -0.01 -13.78
C ARG A 107 -7.65 -0.34 -15.26
N TYR A 108 -8.53 0.18 -16.11
CA TYR A 108 -8.40 0.03 -17.56
C TYR A 108 -7.14 0.72 -18.11
N LEU A 109 -6.80 1.90 -17.57
CA LEU A 109 -5.62 2.67 -17.93
C LEU A 109 -4.97 3.21 -16.63
N PRO A 110 -4.11 2.43 -15.97
CA PRO A 110 -3.42 2.86 -14.76
C PRO A 110 -2.35 3.89 -15.14
N SER A 111 -2.72 5.17 -15.16
CA SER A 111 -1.76 6.27 -15.25
C SER A 111 -1.64 6.99 -13.90
N PRO A 112 -0.48 7.57 -13.59
CA PRO A 112 -0.31 8.46 -12.44
C PRO A 112 -1.45 9.47 -12.30
N SER A 113 -1.76 10.22 -13.36
CA SER A 113 -2.76 11.29 -13.34
C SER A 113 -4.17 10.77 -13.05
N THR A 114 -4.57 9.66 -13.65
CA THR A 114 -5.89 9.05 -13.40
C THR A 114 -6.02 8.54 -11.97
N ASN A 115 -4.96 7.94 -11.42
CA ASN A 115 -4.96 7.41 -10.06
C ASN A 115 -5.03 8.54 -9.03
N TRP A 116 -4.22 9.59 -9.21
CA TRP A 116 -4.27 10.80 -8.37
C TRP A 116 -5.63 11.50 -8.44
N SER A 117 -6.22 11.61 -9.63
CA SER A 117 -7.56 12.17 -9.80
C SER A 117 -8.62 11.38 -9.03
N ALA A 118 -8.56 10.04 -9.06
CA ALA A 118 -9.49 9.19 -8.32
C ALA A 118 -9.34 9.34 -6.79
N LEU A 119 -8.10 9.44 -6.29
CA LEU A 119 -7.82 9.69 -4.87
C LEU A 119 -8.35 11.07 -4.44
N ALA A 120 -8.03 12.12 -5.21
CA ALA A 120 -8.44 13.49 -4.90
C ALA A 120 -9.96 13.67 -4.91
N LYS A 121 -10.66 12.99 -5.83
CA LYS A 121 -12.13 12.99 -5.92
C LYS A 121 -12.81 12.05 -4.93
N ARG A 122 -12.04 11.29 -4.13
CA ARG A 122 -12.55 10.24 -3.22
C ARG A 122 -13.34 9.13 -3.91
N SER A 123 -13.23 9.00 -5.24
CA SER A 123 -13.80 7.86 -5.97
C SER A 123 -12.93 6.59 -5.82
N LEU A 124 -11.77 6.72 -5.19
CA LEU A 124 -10.93 5.64 -4.71
C LEU A 124 -10.48 5.96 -3.28
N ASN A 125 -10.83 5.09 -2.33
CA ASN A 125 -10.38 5.20 -0.96
C ASN A 125 -9.39 4.06 -0.62
N ILE A 126 -8.10 4.32 -0.83
CA ILE A 126 -7.04 3.35 -0.54
C ILE A 126 -6.89 3.02 0.95
N TRP A 127 -7.36 3.90 1.83
CA TRP A 127 -7.26 3.71 3.27
C TRP A 127 -8.28 2.69 3.77
N ASP A 128 -9.51 2.75 3.26
CA ASP A 128 -10.55 1.76 3.54
C ASP A 128 -10.13 0.39 2.99
N LEU A 129 -9.65 0.34 1.75
CA LEU A 129 -9.13 -0.89 1.14
C LEU A 129 -7.97 -1.48 1.96
N GLY A 130 -7.04 -0.64 2.40
CA GLY A 130 -5.93 -1.06 3.26
C GLY A 130 -6.41 -1.64 4.59
N ARG A 131 -7.40 -1.00 5.25
CA ARG A 131 -7.98 -1.50 6.50
C ARG A 131 -8.67 -2.84 6.33
N MET A 132 -9.49 -2.98 5.28
CA MET A 132 -10.16 -4.24 4.96
C MET A 132 -9.14 -5.38 4.78
N ARG A 133 -8.03 -5.12 4.07
CA ARG A 133 -6.96 -6.10 3.89
C ARG A 133 -6.29 -6.49 5.22
N LEU A 134 -6.03 -5.54 6.12
CA LEU A 134 -5.47 -5.86 7.44
C LEU A 134 -6.43 -6.73 8.28
N GLU A 135 -7.74 -6.45 8.21
CA GLU A 135 -8.76 -7.25 8.89
C GLU A 135 -8.82 -8.69 8.34
N GLU A 136 -8.73 -8.87 7.03
CA GLU A 136 -8.64 -10.18 6.37
C GLU A 136 -7.40 -10.95 6.81
N LEU A 137 -6.23 -10.32 6.81
CA LEU A 137 -4.98 -10.94 7.26
C LEU A 137 -5.05 -11.37 8.72
N ALA A 138 -5.67 -10.55 9.57
CA ALA A 138 -5.90 -10.87 10.98
C ALA A 138 -6.90 -12.03 11.16
N ALA A 139 -7.91 -12.15 10.29
CA ALA A 139 -8.81 -13.31 10.29
C ALA A 139 -8.09 -14.59 9.87
N GLN A 140 -7.34 -14.57 8.77
CA GLN A 140 -6.55 -15.72 8.28
C GLN A 140 -5.55 -16.22 9.34
N LYS A 141 -4.85 -15.31 10.02
CA LYS A 141 -3.91 -15.67 11.09
C LYS A 141 -4.60 -16.35 12.28
N ARG A 142 -5.83 -15.93 12.61
CA ARG A 142 -6.62 -16.55 13.68
C ARG A 142 -7.05 -17.96 13.30
N GLU A 143 -7.53 -18.18 12.08
CA GLU A 143 -7.94 -19.50 11.58
C GLU A 143 -6.78 -20.50 11.60
N LEU A 144 -5.59 -20.06 11.16
CA LEU A 144 -4.36 -20.87 11.19
C LEU A 144 -3.88 -21.20 12.61
N SER A 145 -4.20 -20.38 13.60
CA SER A 145 -3.80 -20.60 15.00
C SER A 145 -4.72 -21.57 15.75
N HIS A 146 -5.88 -21.91 15.18
CA HIS A 146 -6.88 -22.84 15.75
C HIS A 146 -6.96 -24.16 14.97
N SER A 147 -6.13 -24.33 13.94
CA SER A 147 -5.99 -25.55 13.14
C SER A 147 -4.76 -26.34 13.59
#